data_AF-S3HL36-F1
#
_entry.id   AF-S3HL36-F1
#
_cell.length_a   1.000
_cell.length_b   1.000
_cell.length_c   1.000
_cell.angle_alpha   90.00
_cell.angle_beta   90.00
_cell.angle_gamma   90.00
#
_symmetry.space_group_name_H-M   'P 1'
#
loop_
_entity.id
_entity.type
_entity.pdbx_description
1 polymer ?
#
loop_
_entity_poly.entity_id
_entity_poly.type
_entity_poly.pdbx_seq_one_letter_code
_entity_poly.pdbx_strand_id
1 'polypeptide(L)'
;MAIAFPRDILDGFPGWSVRFELAYRQERSRTAGGKTFAKDLGSPIWRASYVTKPVRANTVDKWRAKLASMDGGIQTFLGVNLSRCYPIAYPRGSWPTGDAFGGTGGITGIDANRKVFSVQGFPPGFKLSEGDMIQVGATDLHWVESDAVANGSGVFPTLEVRPHLWPSVTAGAAVTVKRPHCIMSIDPDTVGTQTDLATGTGAISFDAWEVR
;
A
#
# COMPACT_ATOMS: atom_id res chain seq x y z
N MET A 1 -14.25 23.26 -9.10
CA MET A 1 -14.59 21.82 -9.10
C MET A 1 -14.53 21.34 -7.66
N ALA A 2 -15.53 20.59 -7.19
CA ALA A 2 -15.54 20.07 -5.81
C ALA A 2 -14.42 19.04 -5.61
N ILE A 3 -13.82 19.03 -4.42
CA ILE A 3 -12.85 18.01 -4.03
C ILE A 3 -13.63 16.74 -3.69
N ALA A 4 -13.23 15.60 -4.25
CA ALA A 4 -13.82 14.29 -3.97
C ALA A 4 -12.84 13.42 -3.18
N PHE A 5 -13.40 12.49 -2.39
CA PHE A 5 -12.65 11.59 -1.51
C PHE A 5 -13.03 10.12 -1.81
N PRO A 6 -12.11 9.16 -1.68
CA PRO A 6 -10.70 9.32 -1.31
C PRO A 6 -9.91 10.05 -2.42
N ARG A 7 -9.05 10.99 -2.02
CA ARG A 7 -8.26 11.82 -2.95
C ARG A 7 -6.91 11.15 -3.23
N ASP A 8 -6.44 11.13 -4.48
CA ASP A 8 -5.03 10.79 -4.73
C ASP A 8 -4.14 12.02 -4.47
N ILE A 9 -3.79 12.23 -3.20
CA ILE A 9 -2.86 13.30 -2.85
C ILE A 9 -1.42 12.92 -3.22
N LEU A 10 -1.08 11.63 -3.34
CA LEU A 10 0.27 11.13 -3.59
C LEU A 10 0.66 11.16 -5.07
N ASP A 11 -0.28 11.45 -5.97
CA ASP A 11 0.04 11.72 -7.36
C ASP A 11 0.96 12.94 -7.48
N GLY A 12 2.12 12.72 -8.11
CA GLY A 12 3.19 13.70 -8.21
C GLY A 12 3.86 14.07 -6.88
N PHE A 13 3.78 13.25 -5.84
CA PHE A 13 4.47 13.50 -4.56
C PHE A 13 6.00 13.61 -4.79
N PRO A 14 6.64 14.74 -4.43
CA PRO A 14 8.07 14.97 -4.68
C PRO A 14 8.95 14.31 -3.60
N GLY A 15 8.71 13.02 -3.35
CA GLY A 15 9.25 12.27 -2.23
C GLY A 15 8.99 10.78 -2.34
N TRP A 16 9.14 10.08 -1.22
CA TRP A 16 8.82 8.66 -1.12
C TRP A 16 8.25 8.33 0.27
N SER A 17 7.68 7.14 0.38
CA SER A 17 7.33 6.54 1.67
C SER A 17 8.60 5.99 2.32
N VAL A 18 9.03 6.59 3.43
CA VAL A 18 10.20 6.13 4.21
C VAL A 18 9.84 4.93 5.08
N ARG A 19 8.56 4.78 5.40
CA ARG A 19 8.00 3.67 6.17
C ARG A 19 6.70 3.25 5.49
N PHE A 20 6.52 1.95 5.32
CA PHE A 20 5.26 1.35 4.91
C PHE A 20 5.24 -0.04 5.50
N GLU A 21 4.49 -0.27 6.57
CA GLU A 21 4.52 -1.54 7.30
C GLU A 21 3.20 -1.89 7.97
N LEU A 22 3.09 -3.14 8.40
CA LEU A 22 1.96 -3.64 9.16
C LEU A 22 2.06 -3.26 10.63
N ALA A 23 1.10 -2.48 11.10
CA ALA A 23 0.89 -2.23 12.51
C ALA A 23 -0.01 -3.33 13.10
N TYR A 24 0.61 -4.26 13.81
CA TYR A 24 -0.09 -5.34 14.50
C TYR A 24 -0.82 -4.83 15.74
N ARG A 25 -2.09 -5.21 15.86
CA ARG A 25 -2.95 -4.86 16.99
C ARG A 25 -2.98 -6.05 17.95
N GLN A 26 -1.92 -6.19 18.75
CA GLN A 26 -1.69 -7.36 19.61
C GLN A 26 -1.52 -6.99 21.07
N GLU A 27 -2.13 -7.79 21.95
CA GLU A 27 -1.74 -7.86 23.36
C GLU A 27 -0.62 -8.88 23.54
N ARG A 28 0.33 -8.55 24.41
CA ARG A 28 1.50 -9.40 24.70
C ARG A 28 1.56 -9.67 26.20
N SER A 29 1.63 -10.94 26.57
CA SER A 29 1.90 -11.39 27.93
C SER A 29 3.19 -12.18 27.97
N ARG A 30 3.99 -12.00 29.01
CA ARG A 30 5.27 -12.69 29.17
C ARG A 30 5.22 -13.57 30.42
N THR A 31 5.55 -14.85 30.27
CA THR A 31 5.64 -15.75 31.42
C THR A 31 6.85 -15.44 32.28
N ALA A 32 6.84 -15.90 33.54
CA ALA A 32 8.00 -15.79 34.43
C ALA A 32 9.28 -16.41 33.83
N GLY A 33 9.14 -17.42 32.96
CA GLY A 33 10.25 -18.02 32.19
C GLY A 33 10.65 -17.28 30.91
N GLY A 34 10.10 -16.09 30.63
CA GLY A 34 10.50 -15.22 29.52
C GLY A 34 9.81 -15.46 28.17
N LYS A 35 8.97 -16.50 28.03
CA LYS A 35 8.21 -16.74 26.78
C LYS A 35 7.13 -15.69 26.62
N THR A 36 7.13 -15.00 25.48
CA THR A 36 6.10 -14.01 25.15
C THR A 36 5.00 -14.68 24.32
N PHE A 37 3.77 -14.57 24.80
CA PHE A 37 2.56 -14.94 24.09
C PHE A 37 1.92 -13.66 23.55
N ALA A 38 1.55 -13.67 22.28
CA ALA A 38 0.81 -12.58 21.65
C ALA A 38 -0.58 -13.06 21.24
N LYS A 39 -1.57 -12.21 21.40
CA LYS A 39 -2.92 -12.43 20.88
C LYS A 39 -3.33 -11.24 20.02
N ASP A 40 -3.75 -11.53 18.80
CA ASP A 40 -4.33 -10.53 17.89
C ASP A 40 -5.70 -10.08 18.41
N LEU A 41 -5.87 -8.77 18.50
CA LEU A 41 -7.14 -8.09 18.79
C LEU A 41 -7.88 -7.64 17.52
N GLY A 42 -7.25 -7.83 16.35
CA GLY A 42 -7.82 -7.51 15.05
C GLY A 42 -6.78 -7.69 13.95
N SER A 43 -7.23 -7.63 12.70
CA SER A 43 -6.32 -7.64 11.54
C SER A 43 -5.32 -6.49 11.63
N PRO A 44 -4.05 -6.71 11.26
CA PRO A 44 -3.08 -5.62 11.18
C PRO A 44 -3.52 -4.61 10.13
N ILE A 45 -3.20 -3.35 10.37
CA ILE A 45 -3.50 -2.22 9.47
C ILE A 45 -2.21 -1.64 8.91
N TRP A 46 -2.24 -1.07 7.71
CA TRP A 46 -1.07 -0.40 7.15
C TRP A 46 -0.79 0.93 7.87
N ARG A 47 0.48 1.14 8.19
CA ARG A 47 1.03 2.44 8.60
C ARG A 47 2.05 2.90 7.56
N ALA A 48 1.95 4.16 7.16
CA ALA A 48 2.91 4.77 6.25
C ALA A 48 3.45 6.09 6.79
N SER A 49 4.69 6.40 6.43
CA SER A 49 5.33 7.71 6.67
C SER A 49 5.84 8.23 5.33
N TYR A 50 5.41 9.42 4.95
CA TYR A 50 5.78 10.06 3.69
C TYR A 50 6.69 11.25 3.95
N VAL A 51 7.77 11.36 3.19
CA VAL A 51 8.74 12.45 3.31
C VAL A 51 9.15 12.94 1.92
N THR A 52 9.17 14.25 1.72
CA THR A 52 9.66 14.86 0.49
C THR A 52 11.17 15.04 0.49
N LYS A 53 11.76 15.11 -0.69
CA LYS A 53 13.08 15.76 -0.86
C LYS A 53 12.96 17.24 -0.46
N PRO A 54 14.08 17.96 -0.25
CA PRO A 54 14.05 19.41 -0.14
C PRO A 54 13.34 20.01 -1.36
N VAL A 55 12.29 20.79 -1.10
CA VAL A 55 11.46 21.45 -2.12
C VAL A 55 11.44 22.96 -1.91
N ARG A 56 11.06 23.71 -2.93
CA ARG A 56 10.90 25.17 -2.84
C ARG A 56 9.70 25.54 -1.96
N ALA A 57 9.75 26.71 -1.32
CA ALA A 57 8.65 27.26 -0.51
C ALA A 57 7.28 27.20 -1.22
N ASN A 58 7.22 27.58 -2.51
CA ASN A 58 5.98 27.53 -3.29
C ASN A 58 5.38 26.10 -3.39
N THR A 59 6.23 25.07 -3.41
CA THR A 59 5.79 23.69 -3.39
C THR A 59 5.25 23.33 -2.00
N VAL A 60 5.92 23.77 -0.93
CA VAL A 60 5.44 23.60 0.45
C VAL A 60 4.05 24.20 0.63
N ASP A 61 3.79 25.42 0.17
CA ASP A 61 2.47 26.06 0.31
C ASP A 61 1.37 25.34 -0.46
N LYS A 62 1.69 24.84 -1.68
CA LYS A 62 0.76 23.97 -2.43
C LYS A 62 0.41 22.70 -1.65
N TRP A 63 1.39 22.09 -0.98
CA TRP A 63 1.16 20.91 -0.17
C TRP A 63 0.43 21.21 1.14
N ARG A 64 0.68 22.37 1.77
CA ARG A 64 -0.13 22.82 2.93
C ARG A 64 -1.61 22.88 2.56
N ALA A 65 -1.96 23.44 1.40
CA ALA A 65 -3.35 23.45 0.94
C ALA A 65 -3.89 22.04 0.64
N LYS A 66 -3.09 21.14 0.05
CA LYS A 66 -3.50 19.74 -0.18
C LYS A 66 -3.72 19.00 1.14
N LEU A 67 -2.82 19.14 2.12
CA LEU A 67 -2.92 18.49 3.43
C LEU A 67 -4.05 19.09 4.26
N ALA A 68 -4.25 20.40 4.20
CA ALA A 68 -5.39 21.07 4.86
C ALA A 68 -6.74 20.57 4.33
N SER A 69 -6.83 20.21 3.04
CA SER A 69 -8.06 19.60 2.49
C SER A 69 -8.39 18.22 3.07
N MET A 70 -7.51 17.64 3.90
CA MET A 70 -7.80 16.40 4.62
C MET A 70 -8.59 16.65 5.93
N ASP A 71 -8.88 17.91 6.27
CA ASP A 71 -9.64 18.33 7.46
C ASP A 71 -9.14 17.67 8.76
N GLY A 72 -7.80 17.65 8.95
CA GLY A 72 -7.19 17.09 10.16
C GLY A 72 -7.31 15.57 10.29
N GLY A 73 -7.51 14.84 9.19
CA GLY A 73 -7.66 13.38 9.18
C GLY A 73 -9.11 12.89 9.16
N ILE A 74 -10.08 13.81 9.02
CA ILE A 74 -11.48 13.43 8.77
C ILE A 74 -11.64 12.83 7.37
N GLN A 75 -10.95 13.40 6.38
CA GLN A 75 -11.01 12.92 5.01
C GLN A 75 -9.93 11.88 4.73
N THR A 76 -10.13 11.13 3.65
CA THR A 76 -9.27 10.01 3.27
C THR A 76 -8.57 10.22 1.94
N PHE A 77 -7.47 9.48 1.75
CA PHE A 77 -6.67 9.53 0.54
C PHE A 77 -6.17 8.13 0.16
N LEU A 78 -5.66 8.00 -1.07
CA LEU A 78 -5.05 6.75 -1.54
C LEU A 78 -3.63 6.60 -0.97
N GLY A 79 -3.45 5.65 -0.05
CA GLY A 79 -2.16 5.26 0.50
C GLY A 79 -1.43 4.32 -0.43
N VAL A 80 -0.30 4.78 -0.98
CA VAL A 80 0.52 4.04 -1.94
C VAL A 80 1.94 3.93 -1.42
N ASN A 81 2.51 2.73 -1.41
CA ASN A 81 3.95 2.60 -1.22
C ASN A 81 4.68 3.08 -2.48
N LEU A 82 5.20 4.31 -2.44
CA LEU A 82 5.82 4.95 -3.60
C LEU A 82 7.08 4.22 -4.08
N SER A 83 7.70 3.39 -3.24
CA SER A 83 8.83 2.54 -3.63
C SER A 83 8.42 1.21 -4.27
N ARG A 84 7.13 0.84 -4.19
CA ARG A 84 6.55 -0.42 -4.69
C ARG A 84 5.25 -0.16 -5.46
N CYS A 85 5.29 0.77 -6.41
CA CYS A 85 4.18 1.00 -7.34
C CYS A 85 4.05 -0.10 -8.41
N TYR A 86 5.06 -0.94 -8.56
CA TYR A 86 5.10 -2.07 -9.49
C TYR A 86 5.83 -3.24 -8.81
N PRO A 87 5.61 -4.48 -9.26
CA PRO A 87 6.39 -5.62 -8.81
C PRO A 87 7.90 -5.40 -8.98
N ILE A 88 8.70 -5.95 -8.07
CA ILE A 88 10.16 -5.83 -8.01
C ILE A 88 10.80 -6.31 -9.31
N ALA A 89 10.28 -7.40 -9.89
CA ALA A 89 10.76 -7.94 -11.16
C ALA A 89 10.52 -7.00 -12.37
N TYR A 90 9.63 -6.01 -12.24
CA TYR A 90 9.15 -5.16 -13.34
C TYR A 90 9.22 -3.66 -12.98
N PRO A 91 10.44 -3.12 -12.76
CA PRO A 91 10.59 -1.71 -12.43
C PRO A 91 10.01 -0.83 -13.53
N ARG A 92 9.31 0.24 -13.13
CA ARG A 92 8.63 1.17 -14.05
C ARG A 92 7.55 0.51 -14.93
N GLY A 93 7.06 -0.66 -14.53
CA GLY A 93 6.05 -1.41 -15.27
C GLY A 93 6.57 -2.08 -16.54
N SER A 94 7.83 -2.50 -16.54
CA SER A 94 8.50 -3.14 -17.68
C SER A 94 8.12 -4.63 -17.88
N TRP A 95 6.87 -5.01 -17.65
CA TRP A 95 6.46 -6.43 -17.71
C TRP A 95 6.48 -6.99 -19.15
N PRO A 96 6.73 -8.31 -19.30
CA PRO A 96 7.22 -8.91 -20.55
C PRO A 96 6.22 -9.03 -21.71
N THR A 97 5.15 -8.24 -21.75
CA THR A 97 4.10 -8.39 -22.77
C THR A 97 3.44 -7.07 -23.18
N GLY A 98 4.21 -6.14 -23.76
CA GLY A 98 3.69 -4.94 -24.43
C GLY A 98 2.64 -4.13 -23.65
N ASP A 99 1.93 -3.24 -24.35
CA ASP A 99 0.92 -2.36 -23.75
C ASP A 99 -0.39 -3.09 -23.35
N ALA A 100 -0.50 -4.40 -23.56
CA ALA A 100 -1.76 -5.14 -23.41
C ALA A 100 -2.09 -5.53 -21.95
N PHE A 101 -1.09 -5.77 -21.10
CA PHE A 101 -1.36 -6.13 -19.71
C PHE A 101 -1.52 -4.89 -18.82
N GLY A 102 -2.74 -4.66 -18.33
CA GLY A 102 -3.07 -3.52 -17.48
C GLY A 102 -2.56 -3.62 -16.04
N GLY A 103 -1.93 -4.73 -15.65
CA GLY A 103 -1.54 -5.00 -14.26
C GLY A 103 -2.68 -5.54 -13.41
N THR A 104 -3.70 -6.16 -14.02
CA THR A 104 -4.89 -6.66 -13.32
C THR A 104 -5.19 -8.09 -13.70
N GLY A 105 -5.44 -8.93 -12.70
CA GLY A 105 -5.97 -10.28 -12.81
C GLY A 105 -7.21 -10.47 -11.92
N GLY A 106 -7.57 -11.71 -11.62
CA GLY A 106 -8.72 -12.04 -10.78
C GLY A 106 -8.50 -13.28 -9.93
N ILE A 107 -9.05 -13.26 -8.71
CA ILE A 107 -9.01 -14.40 -7.79
C ILE A 107 -9.82 -15.57 -8.37
N THR A 108 -9.25 -16.78 -8.35
CA THR A 108 -9.93 -18.00 -8.80
C THR A 108 -10.35 -18.90 -7.63
N GLY A 109 -9.64 -18.84 -6.52
CA GLY A 109 -9.91 -19.65 -5.33
C GLY A 109 -9.25 -19.02 -4.11
N ILE A 110 -9.83 -19.23 -2.94
CA ILE A 110 -9.33 -18.73 -1.66
C ILE A 110 -9.27 -19.92 -0.71
N ASP A 111 -8.11 -20.14 -0.09
CA ASP A 111 -7.94 -21.20 0.90
C ASP A 111 -8.68 -20.89 2.20
N ALA A 112 -9.01 -21.91 3.00
CA ALA A 112 -9.80 -21.77 4.22
C ALA A 112 -9.15 -20.83 5.26
N ASN A 113 -7.82 -20.75 5.27
CA ASN A 113 -7.05 -19.87 6.13
C ASN A 113 -7.00 -18.41 5.63
N ARG A 114 -7.48 -18.13 4.41
CA ARG A 114 -7.48 -16.82 3.74
C ARG A 114 -6.13 -16.10 3.65
N LYS A 115 -5.04 -16.82 3.91
CA LYS A 115 -3.68 -16.33 3.70
C LYS A 115 -3.12 -16.74 2.34
N VAL A 116 -3.66 -17.80 1.75
CA VAL A 116 -3.26 -18.34 0.46
C VAL A 116 -4.46 -18.30 -0.48
N PHE A 117 -4.22 -17.88 -1.72
CA PHE A 117 -5.24 -17.85 -2.76
C PHE A 117 -4.62 -18.05 -4.15
N SER A 118 -5.47 -18.30 -5.14
CA SER A 118 -5.05 -18.47 -6.53
C SER A 118 -5.55 -17.33 -7.39
N VAL A 119 -4.75 -16.90 -8.37
CA VAL A 119 -5.04 -15.73 -9.22
C VAL A 119 -4.76 -16.05 -10.68
N GLN A 120 -5.60 -15.57 -11.57
CA GLN A 120 -5.44 -15.73 -13.02
C GLN A 120 -5.43 -14.38 -13.75
N GLY A 121 -5.16 -14.42 -15.06
CA GLY A 121 -5.21 -13.24 -15.92
C GLY A 121 -3.87 -12.51 -16.02
N PHE A 122 -2.78 -13.12 -15.54
CA PHE A 122 -1.43 -12.60 -15.69
C PHE A 122 -0.78 -13.17 -16.96
N PRO A 123 0.24 -12.50 -17.53
CA PRO A 123 1.03 -13.09 -18.60
C PRO A 123 1.71 -14.39 -18.16
N PRO A 124 1.82 -15.41 -19.03
CA PRO A 124 2.63 -16.60 -18.73
C PRO A 124 4.07 -16.23 -18.37
N GLY A 125 4.59 -16.78 -17.29
CA GLY A 125 5.93 -16.46 -16.79
C GLY A 125 6.03 -15.12 -16.04
N PHE A 126 4.92 -14.43 -15.77
CA PHE A 126 4.90 -13.24 -14.91
C PHE A 126 5.40 -13.61 -13.50
N LYS A 127 6.30 -12.79 -12.95
CA LYS A 127 6.97 -13.03 -11.67
C LYS A 127 6.44 -12.07 -10.62
N LEU A 128 6.08 -12.61 -9.48
CA LEU A 128 5.94 -11.87 -8.24
C LEU A 128 7.07 -12.29 -7.31
N SER A 129 7.64 -11.33 -6.62
CA SER A 129 8.69 -11.54 -5.64
C SER A 129 8.16 -11.31 -4.22
N GLU A 130 8.80 -11.94 -3.25
CA GLU A 130 8.57 -11.62 -1.84
C GLU A 130 8.73 -10.10 -1.59
N GLY A 131 7.75 -9.52 -0.90
CA GLY A 131 7.66 -8.08 -0.65
C GLY A 131 6.99 -7.25 -1.77
N ASP A 132 6.52 -7.89 -2.84
CA ASP A 132 5.66 -7.22 -3.82
C ASP A 132 4.31 -6.84 -3.21
N MET A 133 3.78 -5.69 -3.63
CA MET A 133 2.48 -5.22 -3.19
C MET A 133 1.42 -5.55 -4.23
N ILE A 134 0.25 -6.01 -3.77
CA ILE A 134 -0.92 -6.26 -4.60
C ILE A 134 -2.16 -5.71 -3.92
N GLN A 135 -3.12 -5.27 -4.71
CA GLN A 135 -4.40 -4.78 -4.26
C GLN A 135 -5.51 -5.73 -4.70
N VAL A 136 -6.35 -6.15 -3.76
CA VAL A 136 -7.54 -6.95 -4.01
C VAL A 136 -8.77 -6.05 -3.92
N GLY A 137 -9.64 -6.15 -4.92
CA GLY A 137 -10.81 -5.28 -5.05
C GLY A 137 -10.40 -3.81 -5.17
N ALA A 138 -11.07 -2.96 -4.39
CA ALA A 138 -10.89 -1.50 -4.47
C ALA A 138 -9.89 -0.94 -3.45
N THR A 139 -9.61 -1.63 -2.34
CA THR A 139 -8.88 -1.02 -1.21
C THR A 139 -8.05 -2.00 -0.38
N ASP A 140 -8.16 -3.32 -0.61
CA ASP A 140 -7.50 -4.32 0.24
C ASP A 140 -6.07 -4.54 -0.23
N LEU A 141 -5.11 -3.94 0.48
CA LEU A 141 -3.70 -3.97 0.12
C LEU A 141 -2.98 -5.10 0.86
N HIS A 142 -2.12 -5.82 0.14
CA HIS A 142 -1.36 -6.95 0.65
C HIS A 142 0.08 -6.96 0.15
N TRP A 143 0.95 -7.62 0.90
CA TRP A 143 2.28 -8.05 0.52
C TRP A 143 2.29 -9.52 0.15
N VAL A 144 3.07 -9.85 -0.87
CA VAL A 144 3.39 -11.20 -1.26
C VAL A 144 4.48 -11.75 -0.34
N GLU A 145 4.25 -12.93 0.23
CA GLU A 145 5.14 -13.58 1.20
C GLU A 145 6.07 -14.62 0.56
N SER A 146 5.95 -14.87 -0.74
CA SER A 146 6.81 -15.82 -1.44
C SER A 146 6.95 -15.49 -2.93
N ASP A 147 8.14 -15.77 -3.46
CA ASP A 147 8.36 -15.73 -4.90
C ASP A 147 7.41 -16.69 -5.64
N ALA A 148 6.77 -16.19 -6.69
CA ALA A 148 5.81 -16.94 -7.47
C ALA A 148 5.95 -16.62 -8.96
N VAL A 149 5.64 -17.60 -9.81
CA VAL A 149 5.65 -17.44 -11.26
C VAL A 149 4.33 -17.94 -11.84
N ALA A 150 3.69 -17.11 -12.68
CA ALA A 150 2.49 -17.50 -13.38
C ALA A 150 2.80 -18.64 -14.36
N ASN A 151 1.98 -19.69 -14.32
CA ASN A 151 2.15 -20.86 -15.19
C ASN A 151 1.85 -20.53 -16.67
N GLY A 152 1.90 -21.55 -17.53
CA GLY A 152 1.63 -21.40 -18.97
C GLY A 152 0.26 -20.80 -19.33
N SER A 153 -0.70 -20.88 -18.41
CA SER A 153 -2.05 -20.31 -18.55
C SER A 153 -2.21 -18.94 -17.88
N GLY A 154 -1.12 -18.35 -17.35
CA GLY A 154 -1.20 -17.05 -16.68
C GLY A 154 -1.78 -17.11 -15.27
N VAL A 155 -1.63 -18.25 -14.59
CA VAL A 155 -2.21 -18.51 -13.27
C VAL A 155 -1.12 -18.66 -12.23
N PHE A 156 -1.29 -17.97 -11.10
CA PHE A 156 -0.62 -18.25 -9.83
C PHE A 156 -1.48 -19.24 -9.03
N PRO A 157 -1.11 -20.52 -8.93
CA PRO A 157 -1.93 -21.53 -8.26
C PRO A 157 -1.97 -21.34 -6.74
N THR A 158 -0.90 -20.80 -6.17
CA THR A 158 -0.78 -20.50 -4.74
C THR A 158 0.01 -19.22 -4.58
N LEU A 159 -0.60 -18.20 -3.97
CA LEU A 159 0.03 -16.96 -3.58
C LEU A 159 -0.28 -16.73 -2.10
N GLU A 160 0.75 -16.70 -1.26
CA GLU A 160 0.61 -16.36 0.15
C GLU A 160 0.79 -14.87 0.36
N VAL A 161 -0.07 -14.25 1.18
CA VAL A 161 -0.06 -12.80 1.42
C VAL A 161 -0.27 -12.38 2.87
N ARG A 162 0.13 -11.15 3.18
CA ARG A 162 -0.18 -10.44 4.44
C ARG A 162 -0.61 -8.98 4.18
N PRO A 163 -1.62 -8.43 4.89
CA PRO A 163 -2.55 -9.10 5.79
C PRO A 163 -3.32 -10.21 5.08
N HIS A 164 -4.00 -11.07 5.84
CA HIS A 164 -4.88 -12.08 5.25
C HIS A 164 -6.05 -11.40 4.54
N LEU A 165 -6.62 -12.08 3.54
CA LEU A 165 -7.77 -11.57 2.81
C LEU A 165 -8.95 -11.34 3.75
N TRP A 166 -9.63 -10.21 3.60
CA TRP A 166 -10.79 -9.91 4.42
C TRP A 166 -11.91 -10.95 4.24
N PRO A 167 -12.74 -11.22 5.27
CA PRO A 167 -13.85 -12.16 5.17
C PRO A 167 -14.84 -11.94 4.01
N SER A 168 -14.94 -10.71 3.50
CA SER A 168 -15.83 -10.32 2.40
C SER A 168 -15.25 -10.61 1.01
N VAL A 169 -13.94 -10.86 0.89
CA VAL A 169 -13.29 -11.12 -0.40
C VAL A 169 -13.73 -12.49 -0.94
N THR A 170 -14.24 -12.52 -2.15
CA THR A 170 -14.69 -13.74 -2.83
C THR A 170 -13.89 -13.98 -4.12
N ALA A 171 -14.00 -15.20 -4.66
CA ALA A 171 -13.48 -15.48 -6.00
C ALA A 171 -14.13 -14.54 -7.03
N GLY A 172 -13.37 -14.17 -8.06
CA GLY A 172 -13.74 -13.17 -9.06
C GLY A 172 -13.33 -11.73 -8.70
N ALA A 173 -12.93 -11.46 -7.45
CA ALA A 173 -12.40 -10.14 -7.09
C ALA A 173 -11.13 -9.81 -7.91
N ALA A 174 -11.05 -8.56 -8.38
CA ALA A 174 -9.91 -8.09 -9.15
C ALA A 174 -8.65 -8.02 -8.30
N VAL A 175 -7.51 -8.37 -8.88
CA VAL A 175 -6.18 -8.26 -8.25
C VAL A 175 -5.33 -7.34 -9.09
N THR A 176 -4.90 -6.22 -8.54
CA THR A 176 -4.11 -5.20 -9.24
C THR A 176 -2.70 -5.14 -8.67
N VAL A 177 -1.69 -5.19 -9.54
CA VAL A 177 -0.26 -5.07 -9.20
C VAL A 177 0.32 -3.72 -9.64
N LYS A 178 -0.47 -2.92 -10.37
CA LYS A 178 -0.11 -1.58 -10.81
C LYS A 178 -0.61 -0.53 -9.81
N ARG A 179 0.33 0.19 -9.19
CA ARG A 179 0.08 1.21 -8.15
C ARG A 179 -0.95 0.73 -7.11
N PRO A 180 -0.72 -0.43 -6.49
CA PRO A 180 -1.63 -0.98 -5.49
C PRO A 180 -1.72 -0.02 -4.30
N HIS A 181 -2.93 0.17 -3.78
CA HIS A 181 -3.19 1.13 -2.71
C HIS A 181 -4.24 0.63 -1.71
N CYS A 182 -4.22 1.24 -0.52
CA CYS A 182 -5.30 1.18 0.46
C CYS A 182 -5.85 2.58 0.71
N ILE A 183 -6.97 2.68 1.43
CA ILE A 183 -7.46 3.97 1.90
C ILE A 183 -6.75 4.31 3.20
N MET A 184 -6.22 5.53 3.31
CA MET A 184 -5.56 6.02 4.50
C MET A 184 -6.15 7.36 4.95
N SER A 185 -6.00 7.64 6.25
CA SER A 185 -6.17 8.97 6.84
C SER A 185 -4.84 9.45 7.42
N ILE A 186 -4.63 10.77 7.37
CA ILE A 186 -3.42 11.41 7.89
C ILE A 186 -3.50 11.49 9.41
N ASP A 187 -2.37 11.25 10.07
CA ASP A 187 -2.18 11.60 11.47
C ASP A 187 -1.82 13.10 11.58
N PRO A 188 -2.78 13.97 11.98
CA PRO A 188 -2.59 15.42 11.92
C PRO A 188 -1.42 15.92 12.78
N ASP A 189 -1.10 15.21 13.87
CA ASP A 189 -0.06 15.60 14.81
C ASP A 189 1.35 15.39 14.24
N THR A 190 1.47 14.66 13.13
CA THR A 190 2.74 14.32 12.49
C THR A 190 3.07 15.20 11.26
N VAL A 191 2.17 16.13 10.92
CA VAL A 191 2.32 16.98 9.73
C VAL A 191 3.43 18.02 9.94
N GLY A 192 4.58 17.80 9.30
CA GLY A 192 5.68 18.74 9.21
C GLY A 192 5.67 19.47 7.86
N THR A 193 5.65 20.80 7.86
CA THR A 193 5.70 21.62 6.63
C THR A 193 6.62 22.84 6.79
N GLN A 194 7.70 22.71 7.55
CA GLN A 194 8.60 23.82 7.82
C GLN A 194 9.44 24.19 6.59
N THR A 195 9.66 25.50 6.44
CA THR A 195 10.55 26.07 5.41
C THR A 195 11.68 26.79 6.12
N ASP A 196 12.90 26.55 5.67
CA ASP A 196 14.11 27.17 6.18
C ASP A 196 14.25 28.60 5.63
N LEU A 197 14.51 29.54 6.55
CA LEU A 197 14.59 30.97 6.23
C LEU A 197 15.82 31.32 5.38
N ALA A 198 16.95 30.61 5.59
CA ALA A 198 18.21 30.94 4.93
C ALA A 198 18.27 30.44 3.48
N THR A 199 17.67 29.28 3.22
CA THR A 199 17.72 28.60 1.91
C THR A 199 16.45 28.77 1.09
N GLY A 200 15.33 29.14 1.72
CA GLY A 200 14.01 29.18 1.07
C GLY A 200 13.49 27.79 0.66
N THR A 201 14.11 26.73 1.18
CA THR A 201 13.73 25.34 0.95
C THR A 201 13.01 24.76 2.16
N GLY A 202 12.12 23.81 1.95
CA GLY A 202 11.41 23.12 3.01
C GLY A 202 11.26 21.65 2.73
N ALA A 203 10.71 20.94 3.71
CA ALA A 203 10.36 19.54 3.60
C ALA A 203 8.93 19.33 4.13
N ILE A 204 8.24 18.37 3.52
CA ILE A 204 6.92 17.93 3.97
C ILE A 204 7.09 16.51 4.50
N SER A 205 6.55 16.27 5.69
CA SER A 205 6.45 14.94 6.29
C SER A 205 5.07 14.74 6.91
N PHE A 206 4.55 13.53 6.85
CA PHE A 206 3.35 13.13 7.60
C PHE A 206 3.29 11.60 7.70
N ASP A 207 2.71 11.13 8.80
CA ASP A 207 2.31 9.75 8.98
C ASP A 207 0.84 9.57 8.59
N ALA A 208 0.49 8.35 8.22
CA ALA A 208 -0.87 7.97 7.87
C ALA A 208 -1.15 6.54 8.31
N TRP A 209 -2.43 6.31 8.59
CA TRP A 209 -2.97 5.03 9.02
C TRP A 209 -4.04 4.59 8.05
N GLU A 210 -4.05 3.30 7.73
CA GLU A 210 -5.11 2.70 6.94
C GLU A 210 -6.45 2.81 7.66
N VAL A 211 -7.47 3.15 6.86
CA VAL A 211 -8.87 3.17 7.27
C VAL A 211 -9.55 2.04 6.52
N ARG A 212 -10.07 1.07 7.27
CA ARG A 212 -10.84 -0.09 6.77
C ARG A 212 -12.20 -0.14 7.43
#